data_AF-A0A0C2GKC1-F1
#
_entry.id   AF-A0A0C2GKC1-F1
#
_cell.length_a   1.000
_cell.length_b   1.000
_cell.length_c   1.000
_cell.angle_alpha   90.00
_cell.angle_beta   90.00
_cell.angle_gamma   90.00
#
_symmetry.space_group_name_H-M   'P 1'
#
loop_
_entity.id
_entity.type
_entity.pdbx_description
1 polymer ?
#
loop_
_entity_poly.entity_id
_entity_poly.type
_entity_poly.pdbx_seq_one_letter_code
_entity_poly.pdbx_strand_id
1 'polypeptide(L)'
;MKLLGIVKDELTTSAGFVLEFRMKPLPSVRLLDHDPNPIDEHVIYKGKLIPELTDKTDVDGFISLEDFTAHISPKAFSDWKKHCGIATGCSVEIPSIPNYMELQNNARISPPLT
;
A
#
# COMPACT_ATOMS: atom_id res chain seq x y z
N MET A 1 -1.51 -4.95 -0.62
CA MET A 1 -2.35 -6.12 -0.98
C MET A 1 -3.38 -5.78 -2.06
N LYS A 2 -4.22 -4.73 -1.91
CA LYS A 2 -5.21 -4.34 -2.94
C LYS A 2 -4.62 -4.09 -4.35
N LEU A 3 -3.45 -3.45 -4.46
CA LEU A 3 -2.76 -3.24 -5.75
C LEU A 3 -2.31 -4.54 -6.45
N LEU A 4 -2.11 -5.61 -5.68
CA LEU A 4 -1.78 -6.94 -6.20
C LEU A 4 -3.03 -7.71 -6.64
N GLY A 5 -4.22 -7.16 -6.43
CA GLY A 5 -5.51 -7.80 -6.72
C GLY A 5 -6.01 -8.73 -5.61
N ILE A 6 -5.46 -8.66 -4.40
CA ILE A 6 -5.99 -9.38 -3.22
C ILE A 6 -7.14 -8.58 -2.60
N VAL A 7 -8.28 -9.24 -2.42
CA VAL A 7 -9.47 -8.76 -1.71
C VAL A 7 -9.26 -8.95 -0.21
N LYS A 8 -8.78 -7.90 0.46
CA LYS A 8 -8.60 -7.83 1.91
C LYS A 8 -8.95 -6.42 2.37
N ASP A 9 -9.86 -6.31 3.34
CA ASP A 9 -10.34 -5.02 3.85
C ASP A 9 -9.73 -4.63 5.19
N GLU A 10 -9.34 -5.61 6.00
CA GLU A 10 -8.73 -5.39 7.31
C GLU A 10 -7.47 -6.24 7.45
N LEU A 11 -6.48 -5.74 8.20
CA LEU A 11 -5.25 -6.46 8.53
C LEU A 11 -5.13 -6.57 10.04
N THR A 12 -4.93 -7.79 10.52
CA THR A 12 -4.57 -8.06 11.91
C THR A 12 -3.08 -7.73 12.13
N THR A 13 -2.67 -7.53 13.38
CA THR A 13 -1.26 -7.32 13.73
C THR A 13 -0.45 -8.53 13.26
N SER A 14 0.63 -8.30 12.50
CA SER A 14 1.47 -9.33 11.87
C SER A 14 0.87 -10.05 10.65
N ALA A 15 -0.30 -9.62 10.15
CA ALA A 15 -0.80 -10.05 8.86
C ALA A 15 0.10 -9.56 7.72
N GLY A 16 0.13 -10.33 6.64
CA GLY A 16 0.89 -10.00 5.45
C GLY A 16 0.43 -10.79 4.25
N PHE A 17 1.29 -10.84 3.24
CA PHE A 17 1.09 -11.66 2.05
C PHE A 17 2.40 -12.32 1.66
N VAL A 18 2.29 -13.47 1.01
CA VAL A 18 3.42 -14.15 0.36
C VAL A 18 3.16 -14.19 -1.14
N LEU A 19 4.19 -13.91 -1.91
CA LEU A 19 4.17 -14.08 -3.36
C LEU A 19 5.08 -15.26 -3.69
N GLU A 20 4.45 -16.37 -4.06
CA GLU A 20 5.16 -17.57 -4.47
C GLU A 20 5.39 -17.53 -5.97
N PHE A 21 6.63 -17.72 -6.39
CA PHE A 21 7.02 -17.75 -7.79
C PHE A 21 7.45 -19.16 -8.21
N ARG A 22 7.02 -19.58 -9.39
CA ARG A 22 7.49 -20.82 -10.02
C ARG A 22 7.92 -20.57 -11.46
N MET A 23 8.91 -21.33 -11.92
CA MET A 23 9.42 -21.27 -13.29
C MET A 23 8.71 -22.21 -14.27
N LYS A 24 8.18 -23.34 -13.77
CA LYS A 24 7.58 -24.41 -14.60
C LYS A 24 6.11 -24.62 -14.20
N PRO A 25 5.24 -25.07 -15.14
CA PRO A 25 5.51 -25.32 -16.56
C PRO A 25 5.77 -24.02 -17.36
N LEU A 26 5.29 -22.88 -16.84
CA LEU A 26 5.57 -21.52 -17.30
C LEU A 26 5.81 -20.62 -16.08
N PRO A 27 6.57 -19.51 -16.22
CA PRO A 27 6.73 -18.52 -15.16
C PRO A 27 5.37 -18.05 -14.65
N SER A 28 5.11 -18.27 -13.36
CA SER A 28 3.81 -17.99 -12.76
C SER A 28 3.99 -17.52 -11.32
N VAL A 29 3.01 -16.78 -10.82
CA VAL A 29 2.96 -16.33 -9.43
C VAL A 29 1.67 -16.78 -8.76
N ARG A 30 1.74 -17.06 -7.47
CA ARG A 30 0.58 -17.29 -6.62
C ARG A 30 0.62 -16.33 -5.45
N LEU A 31 -0.51 -15.67 -5.21
CA LEU A 31 -0.68 -14.73 -4.12
C LEU A 31 -1.31 -15.46 -2.94
N LEU A 32 -0.64 -15.40 -1.80
CA LEU A 32 -1.06 -16.06 -0.57
C LEU A 32 -1.26 -15.01 0.52
N ASP A 33 -2.32 -15.17 1.30
CA ASP A 33 -2.57 -14.39 2.50
C ASP A 33 -1.90 -15.06 3.68
N HIS A 34 -1.29 -14.25 4.53
CA HIS A 34 -0.72 -14.66 5.81
C HIS A 34 -1.51 -13.98 6.92
N ASP A 35 -2.26 -14.77 7.70
CA ASP A 35 -3.04 -14.28 8.84
C ASP A 35 -2.57 -15.00 10.11
N PRO A 36 -2.08 -14.27 11.13
CA PRO A 36 -1.69 -14.87 12.40
C PRO A 36 -2.93 -15.31 13.18
N ASN A 37 -3.02 -16.61 13.46
CA ASN A 37 -4.02 -17.16 14.36
C ASN A 37 -3.52 -17.05 15.82
N PRO A 38 -4.26 -16.43 16.75
CA PRO A 38 -3.84 -16.26 18.15
C PRO A 38 -3.67 -17.58 18.94
N ILE A 39 -4.09 -18.72 18.40
CA ILE A 39 -3.98 -20.05 19.06
C ILE A 39 -2.72 -20.82 18.60
N ASP A 40 -1.84 -20.18 17.81
CA ASP A 40 -0.53 -20.70 17.38
C ASP A 40 -0.60 -21.65 16.17
N GLU A 41 -0.56 -21.03 14.98
CA GLU A 41 0.05 -21.51 13.74
C GLU A 41 -0.10 -20.36 12.73
N HIS A 42 1.02 -19.85 12.20
CA HIS A 42 0.99 -18.88 11.11
C HIS A 42 0.35 -19.54 9.89
N VAL A 43 -0.91 -19.21 9.57
CA VAL A 43 -1.62 -19.85 8.46
C VAL A 43 -1.38 -19.06 7.18
N ILE A 44 -0.75 -19.72 6.21
CA ILE A 44 -0.62 -19.22 4.85
C ILE A 44 -1.65 -19.94 3.97
N TYR A 45 -2.54 -19.19 3.36
CA TYR A 45 -3.60 -19.72 2.50
C TYR A 45 -3.71 -18.93 1.19
N LYS A 46 -4.38 -19.49 0.18
CA LYS A 46 -4.58 -18.78 -1.11
C LYS A 46 -5.34 -17.48 -0.86
N GLY A 47 -4.77 -16.36 -1.30
CA GLY A 47 -5.42 -15.07 -1.16
C GLY A 47 -6.70 -15.02 -1.99
N LYS A 48 -7.74 -14.39 -1.45
CA LYS A 48 -8.96 -14.12 -2.23
C LYS A 48 -8.65 -13.06 -3.27
N LEU A 49 -8.78 -13.38 -4.56
CA LEU A 49 -8.46 -12.45 -5.63
C LEU A 49 -9.68 -11.70 -6.14
N ILE A 50 -9.44 -10.56 -6.80
CA ILE A 50 -10.45 -9.89 -7.61
C ILE A 50 -10.85 -10.78 -8.80
N PRO A 51 -12.09 -10.67 -9.33
CA PRO A 51 -12.59 -11.54 -10.39
C PRO A 51 -11.66 -11.62 -11.61
N GLU A 52 -11.12 -10.48 -12.05
CA GLU A 52 -10.20 -10.38 -13.20
C GLU A 52 -8.96 -11.28 -13.07
N LEU A 53 -8.45 -11.47 -11.86
CA LEU A 53 -7.30 -12.35 -11.62
C LEU A 53 -7.74 -13.78 -11.31
N THR A 54 -8.87 -13.97 -10.63
CA THR A 54 -9.45 -15.31 -10.37
C THR A 54 -9.66 -16.06 -11.68
N ASP A 55 -10.22 -15.41 -12.70
CA ASP A 55 -10.50 -16.00 -14.01
C ASP A 55 -9.23 -16.41 -14.78
N LYS A 56 -8.06 -15.93 -14.34
CA LYS A 56 -6.74 -16.21 -14.93
C LYS A 56 -5.89 -17.17 -14.11
N THR A 57 -6.40 -17.65 -12.97
CA THR A 57 -5.71 -18.64 -12.15
C THR A 57 -5.85 -20.04 -12.71
N ASP A 58 -4.79 -20.83 -12.60
CA ASP A 58 -4.89 -22.29 -12.78
C ASP A 58 -5.51 -22.99 -11.55
N VAL A 59 -5.63 -24.32 -11.64
CA VAL A 59 -6.18 -25.16 -10.56
C VAL A 59 -5.44 -25.02 -9.22
N ASP A 60 -4.15 -24.69 -9.27
CA ASP A 60 -3.29 -24.50 -8.11
C ASP A 60 -3.30 -23.06 -7.59
N GLY A 61 -4.02 -22.15 -8.26
CA GLY A 61 -4.11 -20.73 -7.91
C GLY A 61 -2.97 -19.88 -8.45
N PHE A 62 -2.20 -20.37 -9.42
CA PHE A 62 -1.14 -19.60 -10.07
C PHE A 62 -1.68 -18.80 -11.24
N ILE A 63 -1.22 -17.56 -11.36
CA ILE A 63 -1.44 -16.63 -12.47
C ILE A 63 -0.17 -16.62 -13.31
N SER A 64 -0.28 -16.59 -14.63
CA SER A 64 0.91 -16.42 -15.48
C SER A 64 1.65 -15.12 -15.10
N LEU A 65 2.99 -15.13 -15.16
CA LEU A 65 3.77 -13.94 -14.85
C LEU A 65 3.42 -12.77 -15.79
N GLU A 66 3.09 -13.07 -17.04
CA GLU A 66 2.64 -12.09 -18.03
C GLU A 66 1.34 -11.42 -17.60
N ASP A 67 0.30 -12.21 -17.29
CA ASP A 67 -1.00 -11.68 -16.83
C ASP A 67 -0.88 -10.88 -15.54
N PHE A 68 -0.08 -11.37 -14.60
CA PHE A 68 0.16 -10.67 -13.36
C PHE A 68 0.91 -9.35 -13.60
N THR A 69 1.92 -9.36 -14.47
CA THR A 69 2.67 -8.15 -14.84
C THR A 69 1.77 -7.13 -15.53
N ALA A 70 0.90 -7.58 -16.44
CA ALA A 70 -0.09 -6.74 -17.11
C ALA A 70 -1.04 -6.08 -16.11
N HIS A 71 -1.44 -6.80 -15.05
CA HIS A 71 -2.27 -6.25 -13.98
C HIS A 71 -1.54 -5.17 -13.16
N ILE A 72 -0.28 -5.40 -12.76
CA ILE A 72 0.44 -4.49 -11.84
C ILE A 72 1.10 -3.30 -12.55
N SER A 73 1.54 -3.45 -13.80
CA SER A 73 2.39 -2.45 -14.48
C SER A 73 1.74 -1.06 -14.57
N PRO A 74 0.43 -0.91 -14.88
CA PRO A 74 -0.21 0.40 -14.89
C PRO A 74 -0.23 1.10 -13.53
N LYS A 75 -0.02 0.36 -12.43
CA LYS A 75 -0.01 0.84 -11.05
C LYS A 75 1.41 1.10 -10.54
N ALA A 76 2.43 0.68 -11.29
CA ALA A 76 3.83 0.84 -10.92
C ALA A 76 4.39 2.12 -11.54
N PHE A 77 4.97 2.98 -10.71
CA PHE A 77 5.62 4.21 -11.14
C PHE A 77 6.93 4.40 -10.38
N SER A 78 7.95 4.91 -11.06
CA SER A 78 9.26 5.17 -10.48
C SER A 78 9.35 6.56 -9.84
N ASP A 79 8.64 7.54 -10.41
CA ASP A 79 8.64 8.93 -9.95
C ASP A 79 7.49 9.22 -8.97
N TRP A 80 7.52 8.53 -7.84
CA TRP A 80 6.47 8.65 -6.82
C TRP A 80 6.31 10.09 -6.32
N LYS A 81 7.39 10.87 -6.29
CA LYS A 81 7.36 12.28 -5.87
C LYS A 81 6.49 13.11 -6.80
N LYS A 82 6.72 13.01 -8.11
CA LYS A 82 5.91 13.71 -9.11
C LYS A 82 4.45 13.25 -9.07
N HIS A 83 4.21 11.95 -8.97
CA HIS A 83 2.85 11.39 -8.87
C HIS A 83 2.11 11.89 -7.61
N CYS A 84 2.82 12.13 -6.51
CA CYS A 84 2.27 12.68 -5.27
C CYS A 84 2.31 14.23 -5.22
N GLY A 85 2.72 14.92 -6.28
CA GLY A 85 2.80 16.39 -6.29
C GLY A 85 3.86 16.98 -5.36
N ILE A 86 4.83 16.16 -4.92
CA ILE A 86 5.93 16.61 -4.07
C ILE A 86 6.96 17.28 -4.97
N ALA A 87 7.07 18.60 -4.85
CA ALA A 87 8.13 19.36 -5.50
C ALA A 87 9.51 18.80 -5.10
N THR A 88 10.42 18.73 -6.06
CA THR A 88 11.79 18.22 -5.87
C THR A 88 12.68 19.15 -5.02
N GLY A 89 12.13 20.24 -4.49
CA GLY A 89 12.81 21.18 -3.60
C GLY A 89 12.01 21.46 -2.32
N CYS A 90 12.72 21.75 -1.23
CA CYS A 90 12.16 22.30 0.00
C CYS A 90 11.76 23.77 -0.18
N SER A 91 10.97 24.10 -1.20
CA SER A 91 10.28 25.38 -1.22
C SER A 91 9.01 25.21 -0.40
N VAL A 92 9.15 25.40 0.90
CA VAL A 92 8.00 25.78 1.71
C VAL A 92 7.58 27.14 1.17
N GLU A 93 6.62 27.17 0.26
CA GLU A 93 5.78 28.36 0.14
C GLU A 93 5.03 28.43 1.46
N ILE A 94 5.67 29.03 2.46
CA ILE A 94 4.97 29.48 3.65
C ILE A 94 3.91 30.42 3.07
N PRO A 95 2.60 30.12 3.22
CA PRO A 95 1.60 31.10 2.85
C PRO A 95 1.97 32.35 3.63
N SER A 96 2.32 33.43 2.94
CA SER A 96 2.54 34.72 3.56
C SER A 96 1.20 35.24 4.05
N ILE A 97 0.64 34.60 5.07
CA ILE A 97 -0.42 35.18 5.87
C ILE A 97 0.24 36.41 6.48
N PRO A 98 -0.20 37.64 6.13
CA PRO A 98 0.50 38.86 6.52
C PRO A 98 0.69 39.03 8.03
N ASN A 99 0.03 38.22 8.86
CA ASN A 99 -0.08 38.41 10.30
C ASN A 99 0.39 37.23 11.16
N TYR A 100 1.13 36.24 10.64
CA TYR A 100 1.56 35.11 11.48
C TYR A 100 2.47 35.55 12.65
N MET A 101 3.36 36.52 12.41
CA MET A 101 4.22 37.11 13.46
C MET A 101 3.44 38.01 14.44
N GLU A 102 2.33 38.63 14.00
CA GLU A 102 1.47 39.45 14.88
C GLU A 102 0.64 38.58 15.83
N LEU A 103 0.15 37.42 15.36
CA LEU A 103 -0.63 36.48 16.18
C LEU A 103 0.21 35.86 17.31
N GLN A 104 1.50 35.59 17.07
CA GLN A 104 2.40 35.03 18.08
C GLN A 104 2.76 36.04 19.18
N ASN A 105 2.83 37.33 18.86
CA ASN A 105 3.10 38.38 19.84
C ASN A 105 1.88 38.69 20.73
N ASN A 106 0.66 38.58 20.20
CA ASN A 106 -0.57 38.75 20.98
C ASN A 106 -0.86 37.58 21.93
N ALA A 107 -0.37 36.38 21.64
CA ALA A 107 -0.53 35.21 22.50
C ALA A 107 0.38 35.21 23.74
N ARG A 108 1.38 36.10 23.82
CA ARG A 108 2.27 36.26 24.98
C ARG A 108 1.79 37.31 25.99
N ILE A 109 0.69 38.01 25.71
CA ILE A 109 0.10 39.00 26.61
C ILE A 109 -1.20 38.43 27.18
N SER A 110 -1.08 37.38 27.98
CA SER A 110 -2.12 37.05 28.96
C SER A 110 -1.41 36.89 30.29
N PRO A 111 -1.64 37.79 31.26
CA PRO A 111 -1.07 37.61 32.58
C PRO A 111 -1.68 36.35 33.22
N PRO A 112 -0.96 35.62 34.06
CA PRO A 112 -1.52 34.50 34.78
C PRO A 112 -2.67 35.01 35.65
N LEU A 113 -3.85 34.38 35.53
CA LEU A 113 -4.93 34.56 36.47
C LEU A 113 -4.51 33.92 37.80
N THR A 114 -4.23 34.81 38.76
CA THR A 114 -4.08 34.63 40.23
C THR A 114 -3.03 33.66 40.74
#